data_AF-A0A3N0DHR6-F1
#
_entry.id   AF-A0A3N0DHR6-F1
#
_cell.length_a   1.000
_cell.length_b   1.000
_cell.length_c   1.000
_cell.angle_alpha   90.00
_cell.angle_beta   90.00
_cell.angle_gamma   90.00
#
_symmetry.space_group_name_H-M   'P 1'
#
loop_
_entity.id
_entity.type
_entity.pdbx_description
1 polymer ?
#
loop_
_entity_poly.entity_id
_entity_poly.type
_entity_poly.pdbx_seq_one_letter_code
_entity_poly.pdbx_strand_id
1 'polypeptide(L)'
;MYEAKQFVNPKTLTYLENGQYPSIVELNGRFKGDKIYDCGFTIIEYILAKYGQKKFIDLIENYGNLKKTFNVTEEQFCKDWYEFVKNKYLT
;
A
#
# COMPACT_ATOMS: atom_id res chain seq x y z
N MET A 1 -21.28 10.10 -1.43
CA MET A 1 -20.17 9.86 -0.48
C MET A 1 -18.86 10.08 -1.23
N TYR A 2 -18.35 11.30 -1.15
CA TYR A 2 -17.11 11.82 -1.77
C TYR A 2 -16.39 12.64 -0.68
N GLU A 3 -16.27 12.10 0.54
CA GLU A 3 -16.03 12.90 1.76
C GLU A 3 -14.73 12.61 2.52
N ALA A 4 -13.74 11.98 1.88
CA ALA A 4 -12.38 11.98 2.41
C ALA A 4 -11.43 12.43 1.31
N LYS A 5 -10.79 13.59 1.49
CA LYS A 5 -9.72 14.15 0.65
C LYS A 5 -8.42 13.31 0.73
N GLN A 6 -8.53 11.97 0.71
CA GLN A 6 -7.43 11.01 0.84
C GLN A 6 -6.90 10.50 -0.50
N PHE A 7 -7.49 10.90 -1.62
CA PHE A 7 -6.90 10.59 -2.92
C PHE A 7 -5.74 11.56 -3.19
N VAL A 8 -4.54 11.15 -2.80
CA VAL A 8 -3.31 11.76 -3.30
C VAL A 8 -3.02 11.13 -4.64
N ASN A 9 -3.00 11.95 -5.70
CA ASN A 9 -2.67 11.47 -7.03
C ASN A 9 -1.24 10.87 -6.99
N PRO A 10 -1.04 9.58 -7.29
CA PRO A 10 0.28 8.97 -7.20
C PRO A 10 1.33 9.67 -8.09
N LYS A 11 0.90 10.34 -9.18
CA LYS A 11 1.77 11.15 -10.03
C LYS A 11 2.34 12.40 -9.36
N THR A 12 1.78 12.83 -8.22
CA THR A 12 2.30 13.99 -7.47
C THR A 12 3.30 13.58 -6.38
N LEU A 13 3.57 12.29 -6.22
CA LEU A 13 4.49 11.75 -5.21
C LEU A 13 5.86 11.50 -5.85
N THR A 14 6.71 12.53 -5.90
CA THR A 14 8.05 12.52 -6.53
C THR A 14 9.01 11.46 -5.98
N TYR A 15 8.75 10.86 -4.82
CA TYR A 15 9.53 9.74 -4.30
C TYR A 15 9.18 8.39 -4.97
N LEU A 16 8.03 8.28 -5.63
CA LEU A 16 7.63 7.09 -6.39
C LEU A 16 8.37 7.03 -7.74
N GLU A 17 8.68 8.17 -8.37
CA GLU A 17 9.39 8.23 -9.66
C GLU A 17 10.84 7.71 -9.60
N ASN A 18 11.48 7.79 -8.42
CA ASN A 18 12.87 7.34 -8.23
C ASN A 18 13.00 5.88 -7.76
N GLY A 19 11.91 5.10 -7.72
CA GLY A 19 11.95 3.70 -7.30
C GLY A 19 12.23 3.50 -5.80
N GLN A 20 12.15 4.55 -4.98
CA GLN A 20 12.35 4.47 -3.53
C GLN A 20 11.00 4.32 -2.81
N TYR A 21 10.50 3.08 -2.80
CA TYR A 21 9.26 2.73 -2.12
C TYR A 21 9.54 2.46 -0.64
N PRO A 22 8.77 3.07 0.27
CA PRO A 22 8.94 2.82 1.70
C PRO A 22 8.54 1.39 2.03
N SER A 23 9.37 0.70 2.80
CA SER A 23 9.00 -0.56 3.43
C SER A 23 7.86 -0.38 4.43
N ILE A 24 7.15 -1.48 4.76
CA ILE A 24 6.11 -1.45 5.80
C ILE A 24 6.67 -0.96 7.15
N VAL A 25 7.93 -1.29 7.46
CA VAL A 25 8.62 -0.81 8.66
C VAL A 25 8.77 0.71 8.65
N GLU A 26 9.13 1.30 7.50
CA GLU A 26 9.20 2.76 7.34
C GLU A 26 7.83 3.42 7.37
N LEU A 27 6.79 2.77 6.84
CA LEU A 27 5.40 3.25 6.93
C LEU A 27 4.87 3.22 8.38
N ASN A 28 5.22 2.19 9.15
CA ASN A 28 4.85 2.06 10.56
C ASN A 28 5.63 3.00 11.50
N GLY A 29 6.74 3.59 11.01
CA GLY A 29 7.54 4.54 11.76
C GLY A 29 6.86 5.90 11.88
N ARG A 30 6.35 6.25 13.07
CA ARG A 30 5.76 7.58 13.38
C ARG A 30 6.74 8.78 13.24
N PHE A 31 8.01 8.54 12.91
CA PHE A 31 9.06 9.57 12.93
C PHE A 31 9.13 10.47 11.69
N LYS A 32 8.38 10.19 10.60
CA LYS A 32 8.18 11.12 9.47
C LYS A 32 6.77 10.98 8.91
N GLY A 33 5.84 11.67 9.56
CA GLY A 33 4.39 11.42 9.60
C GLY A 33 3.52 11.57 8.35
N ASP A 34 4.03 11.59 7.09
CA ASP A 34 3.15 11.89 5.94
C ASP A 34 3.01 10.75 4.90
N LYS A 35 4.02 9.87 4.75
CA LYS A 35 4.02 8.88 3.65
C LYS A 35 2.95 7.77 3.78
N ILE A 36 2.49 7.47 4.99
CA ILE A 36 1.46 6.43 5.20
C ILE A 36 0.08 6.86 4.69
N TYR A 37 -0.22 8.16 4.75
CA TYR A 37 -1.48 8.71 4.22
C TYR A 37 -1.47 8.79 2.70
N ASP A 38 -0.29 9.03 2.12
CA ASP A 38 -0.10 9.05 0.67
C ASP A 38 -0.19 7.64 0.05
N CYS A 39 0.29 6.62 0.77
CA CYS A 39 0.36 5.24 0.27
C CYS A 39 -0.82 4.36 0.73
N GLY A 40 -1.53 4.73 1.79
CA GLY A 40 -2.59 3.89 2.38
C GLY A 40 -3.70 3.54 1.39
N PHE A 41 -4.10 4.50 0.56
CA PHE A 41 -5.10 4.26 -0.49
C PHE A 41 -4.64 3.19 -1.49
N THR A 42 -3.41 3.31 -2.02
CA THR A 42 -2.93 2.39 -3.06
C THR A 42 -2.61 1.00 -2.50
N ILE A 43 -2.26 0.89 -1.21
CA ILE A 43 -2.12 -0.40 -0.53
C ILE A 43 -3.47 -1.10 -0.45
N ILE A 44 -4.53 -0.41 0.01
CA ILE A 44 -5.88 -0.96 0.07
C ILE A 44 -6.36 -1.35 -1.33
N GLU A 45 -6.17 -0.47 -2.31
CA GLU A 45 -6.54 -0.73 -3.69
C GLU A 45 -5.84 -1.97 -4.26
N TYR A 46 -4.54 -2.11 -4.03
CA TYR A 46 -3.78 -3.30 -4.42
C TYR A 46 -4.31 -4.57 -3.75
N ILE A 47 -4.58 -4.52 -2.45
CA ILE A 47 -5.10 -5.68 -1.71
C ILE A 47 -6.46 -6.09 -2.28
N LEU A 48 -7.35 -5.13 -2.49
CA LEU A 48 -8.68 -5.39 -3.06
C LEU A 48 -8.58 -5.95 -4.48
N ALA A 49 -7.67 -5.43 -5.31
CA ALA A 49 -7.48 -5.89 -6.69
C ALA A 49 -6.88 -7.31 -6.77
N LYS A 50 -5.90 -7.64 -5.92
CA LYS A 50 -5.18 -8.92 -6.00
C LYS A 50 -5.79 -10.03 -5.15
N TYR A 51 -6.26 -9.71 -3.94
CA TYR A 51 -6.71 -10.70 -2.96
C TYR A 51 -8.22 -10.62 -2.69
N GLY A 52 -8.87 -9.52 -3.04
CA GLY A 52 -10.30 -9.31 -2.85
C GLY A 52 -10.70 -8.86 -1.45
N GLN A 53 -11.95 -8.45 -1.29
CA GLN A 53 -12.48 -7.84 -0.06
C GLN A 53 -12.42 -8.77 1.15
N LYS A 54 -12.72 -10.07 0.97
CA LYS A 54 -12.64 -11.05 2.07
C LYS A 54 -11.24 -11.08 2.68
N LYS A 55 -10.22 -11.12 1.83
CA LYS A 55 -8.82 -11.17 2.26
C LYS A 55 -8.33 -9.86 2.89
N PHE A 56 -8.92 -8.73 2.49
CA PHE A 56 -8.69 -7.46 3.18
C PHE A 56 -9.27 -7.49 4.61
N ILE A 57 -10.48 -8.05 4.80
CA ILE A 57 -11.06 -8.24 6.14
C ILE A 57 -10.19 -9.18 6.97
N ASP A 58 -9.79 -10.33 6.41
CA ASP A 58 -8.88 -11.27 7.08
C ASP A 58 -7.59 -10.56 7.54
N LEU A 59 -7.07 -9.61 6.76
CA LEU A 59 -5.86 -8.85 7.12
C LEU A 59 -6.08 -7.98 8.36
N ILE A 60 -7.23 -7.31 8.45
CA ILE A 60 -7.60 -6.49 9.60
C ILE A 60 -7.77 -7.36 10.84
N GLU A 61 -8.47 -8.49 10.72
CA GLU A 61 -8.67 -9.46 11.81
C GLU A 61 -7.36 -10.10 12.27
N ASN A 62 -6.39 -10.26 11.36
CA ASN A 62 -5.05 -10.75 11.66
C ASN A 62 -4.05 -9.64 12.04
N TYR A 63 -4.52 -8.43 12.36
CA TYR A 63 -3.70 -7.29 12.79
C TYR A 63 -2.56 -6.95 11.82
N GLY A 64 -2.81 -7.04 10.52
CA GLY A 64 -1.82 -6.74 9.48
C GLY A 64 -0.79 -7.84 9.22
N ASN A 65 -0.97 -9.05 9.79
CA ASN A 65 -0.01 -10.14 9.58
C ASN A 65 -0.08 -10.70 8.15
N LEU A 66 0.83 -10.23 7.29
CA LEU A 66 0.91 -10.61 5.88
C LEU A 66 1.22 -12.08 5.66
N LYS A 67 2.10 -12.67 6.47
CA LYS A 67 2.46 -14.08 6.35
C LYS A 67 1.25 -14.97 6.66
N LYS A 68 0.49 -14.65 7.69
CA LYS A 68 -0.73 -15.39 8.06
C LYS A 68 -1.86 -15.21 7.04
N THR A 69 -2.01 -14.00 6.50
CA THR A 69 -3.17 -13.66 5.66
C THR A 69 -2.99 -14.04 4.19
N PHE A 70 -1.81 -13.75 3.64
CA PHE A 70 -1.48 -13.88 2.21
C PHE A 70 -0.35 -14.88 1.94
N ASN A 71 0.29 -15.45 2.97
CA ASN A 71 1.45 -16.34 2.86
C ASN A 71 2.68 -15.72 2.16
N VAL A 72 2.79 -14.39 2.16
CA VAL A 72 3.94 -13.65 1.58
C VAL A 72 4.85 -13.09 2.67
N THR A 73 6.09 -12.78 2.29
CA THR A 73 6.98 -11.95 3.11
C THR A 73 6.65 -10.46 2.92
N GLU A 74 7.08 -9.62 3.85
CA GLU A 74 6.90 -8.17 3.73
C GLU A 74 7.57 -7.62 2.46
N GLU A 75 8.77 -8.11 2.15
CA GLU A 75 9.52 -7.74 0.94
C GLU A 75 8.74 -8.07 -0.34
N GLN A 76 8.22 -9.29 -0.43
CA GLN A 76 7.43 -9.72 -1.59
C GLN A 76 6.15 -8.88 -1.73
N PHE A 77 5.47 -8.60 -0.61
CA PHE A 77 4.27 -7.77 -0.62
C PHE A 77 4.57 -6.35 -1.12
N CYS A 78 5.64 -5.72 -0.63
CA CYS A 78 6.04 -4.37 -1.04
C CYS A 78 6.40 -4.32 -2.52
N LYS A 79 7.16 -5.32 -3.02
CA LYS A 79 7.53 -5.42 -4.43
C LYS A 79 6.30 -5.56 -5.33
N ASP A 80 5.38 -6.45 -4.98
CA ASP A 80 4.18 -6.68 -5.79
C ASP A 80 3.23 -5.47 -5.78
N TRP A 81 3.10 -4.81 -4.63
CA TRP A 81 2.34 -3.57 -4.51
C TRP A 81 2.97 -2.45 -5.36
N TYR A 82 4.30 -2.32 -5.34
CA TYR A 82 5.01 -1.37 -6.18
C TYR A 82 4.69 -1.60 -7.67
N GLU A 83 4.85 -2.82 -8.16
CA GLU A 83 4.57 -3.15 -9.55
C GLU A 83 3.10 -2.86 -9.92
N PHE A 84 2.15 -3.11 -9.02
CA PHE A 84 0.76 -2.72 -9.22
C PHE A 84 0.59 -1.20 -9.40
N VAL A 85 1.18 -0.39 -8.52
CA VAL A 85 1.09 1.08 -8.59
C VAL A 85 1.76 1.60 -9.86
N LYS A 86 2.95 1.09 -10.19
CA LYS A 86 3.70 1.48 -11.39
C LYS A 86 2.90 1.21 -12.66
N ASN A 87 2.37 0.00 -12.82
CA ASN A 87 1.58 -0.39 -13.99
C ASN A 87 0.27 0.40 -14.11
N LYS A 88 -0.32 0.81 -13.00
CA LYS A 88 -1.61 1.50 -13.00
C LYS A 88 -1.51 3.02 -13.16
N TYR A 89 -0.47 3.64 -12.61
CA TYR A 89 -0.38 5.10 -12.50
C TYR A 89 0.82 5.72 -13.21
N LEU A 90 1.89 4.96 -13.45
CA LEU A 90 3.17 5.46 -13.99
C LEU A 90 3.50 4.93 -15.39
N THR A 91 2.56 4.23 -16.02
CA THR A 91 2.61 3.79 -17.42
C THR A 91 1.69 4.68 -18.26
#